data_AF-A0A699UEW6-F1
#
_entry.id   AF-A0A699UEW6-F1
#
_cell.length_a   1.000
_cell.length_b   1.000
_cell.length_c   1.000
_cell.angle_alpha   90.00
_cell.angle_beta   90.00
_cell.angle_gamma   90.00
#
_symmetry.space_group_name_H-M   'P 1'
#
loop_
_entity.id
_entity.type
_entity.pdbx_description
1 polymer ?
#
loop_
_entity_poly.entity_id
_entity_poly.type
_entity_poly.pdbx_seq_one_letter_code
_entity_poly.pdbx_strand_id
1 'polypeptide(L)'
;SGVRLPGIGQLIFSGWPTLNLALGGITSCARKDFFQPDAKITTSALPATMPASPDSVWAVAGRHYDRHGWVFNRFMGPHHRALWAAPVRVPVFRLASADKEAGPFKPTKLGGGFQSTSLTLEAADGRAYVLRSLDKDPARILPKFYQKTFVTNALRDGTSAGNPYGAL
;
A
#
# COMPACT_ATOMS: atom_id res chain seq x y z
N SER A 1 -9.99 -75.46 18.03
CA SER A 1 -10.83 -75.08 16.87
C SER A 1 -11.88 -74.10 17.38
N GLY A 2 -11.75 -72.77 17.28
CA GLY A 2 -11.97 -71.97 16.05
C GLY A 2 -13.43 -72.15 15.60
N VAL A 3 -14.33 -71.17 15.61
CA VAL A 3 -14.37 -69.89 14.87
C VAL A 3 -15.53 -69.06 15.48
N ARG A 4 -15.33 -67.89 16.12
CA ARG A 4 -15.16 -66.51 15.62
C ARG A 4 -16.30 -66.00 14.72
N LEU A 5 -17.27 -65.32 15.35
CA LEU A 5 -18.31 -64.51 14.69
C LEU A 5 -17.69 -63.27 14.02
N PRO A 6 -18.22 -62.81 12.86
CA PRO A 6 -17.64 -61.74 12.07
C PRO A 6 -17.87 -60.36 12.70
N GLY A 7 -16.83 -59.53 12.62
CA GLY A 7 -16.72 -58.22 13.27
C GLY A 7 -17.69 -57.17 12.74
N ILE A 8 -18.30 -56.46 13.68
CA ILE A 8 -18.85 -55.12 13.46
C ILE A 8 -17.64 -54.19 13.33
N GLY A 9 -17.32 -53.84 12.09
CA GLY A 9 -16.28 -52.87 11.76
C GLY A 9 -16.56 -51.55 12.46
N GLN A 10 -15.63 -51.14 13.31
CA GLN A 10 -15.48 -49.77 13.78
C GLN A 10 -15.30 -48.88 12.54
N LEU A 11 -16.34 -48.12 12.19
CA LEU A 11 -16.24 -47.04 11.22
C LEU A 11 -15.36 -45.94 11.81
N ILE A 12 -14.05 -46.07 11.60
CA ILE A 12 -13.08 -45.00 11.79
C ILE A 12 -13.37 -44.00 10.67
N PHE A 13 -14.10 -42.92 11.00
CA PHE A 13 -14.14 -41.73 10.15
C PHE A 13 -12.73 -41.15 10.10
N SER A 14 -12.00 -41.46 9.04
CA SER A 14 -10.69 -40.91 8.73
C SER A 14 -10.83 -39.40 8.48
N GLY A 15 -10.30 -38.64 9.45
CA GLY A 15 -9.65 -37.35 9.25
C GLY A 15 -10.37 -36.34 8.36
N TRP A 16 -11.36 -35.65 8.91
CA TRP A 16 -11.61 -34.28 8.47
C TRP A 16 -10.38 -33.45 8.90
N PRO A 17 -9.70 -32.72 8.01
CA PRO A 17 -8.68 -31.80 8.45
C PRO A 17 -9.39 -30.77 9.32
N THR A 18 -9.11 -30.79 10.62
CA THR A 18 -9.47 -29.70 11.52
C THR A 18 -8.86 -28.44 10.92
N LEU A 19 -9.70 -27.65 10.26
CA LEU A 19 -9.36 -26.29 9.87
C LEU A 19 -9.19 -25.53 11.18
N ASN A 20 -7.98 -25.60 11.72
CA ASN A 20 -7.54 -24.75 12.81
C ASN A 20 -7.57 -23.33 12.26
N LEU A 21 -8.73 -22.69 12.40
CA LEU A 21 -8.85 -21.25 12.29
C LEU A 21 -8.12 -20.70 13.52
N ALA A 22 -6.78 -20.64 13.43
CA ALA A 22 -5.98 -19.94 14.40
C ALA A 22 -6.39 -18.47 14.31
N LEU A 23 -7.30 -18.07 15.21
CA LEU A 23 -7.57 -16.68 15.56
C LEU A 23 -6.33 -16.10 16.26
N GLY A 24 -5.22 -16.03 15.55
CA GLY A 24 -4.01 -15.31 15.94
C GLY A 24 -4.20 -13.81 15.74
N GLY A 25 -5.25 -13.24 16.36
CA GLY A 25 -5.75 -11.92 16.00
C GLY A 25 -5.08 -10.73 16.69
N ILE A 26 -4.24 -10.94 17.71
CA ILE A 26 -3.82 -9.83 18.60
C ILE A 26 -2.32 -9.72 18.87
N THR A 27 -1.50 -10.68 18.42
CA THR A 27 -0.04 -10.66 18.64
C THR A 27 0.75 -10.11 17.47
N SER A 28 0.10 -9.68 16.39
CA SER A 28 0.80 -9.14 15.22
C SER A 28 1.18 -7.67 15.44
N CYS A 29 2.48 -7.38 15.38
CA CYS A 29 3.04 -6.04 15.46
C CYS A 29 2.66 -5.18 14.23
N ALA A 30 2.64 -3.86 14.42
CA ALA A 30 2.60 -2.93 13.31
C ALA A 30 3.80 -3.17 12.38
N ARG A 31 3.55 -3.25 11.07
CA ARG A 31 4.63 -3.39 10.08
C ARG A 31 5.38 -2.07 10.01
N LYS A 32 6.70 -2.12 10.23
CA LYS A 32 7.59 -0.95 10.11
C LYS A 32 7.67 -0.50 8.66
N ASP A 33 7.81 -1.44 7.74
CA ASP A 33 7.91 -1.19 6.29
C ASP A 33 6.55 -1.39 5.60
N PHE A 34 5.50 -0.77 6.14
CA PHE A 34 4.16 -0.86 5.55
C PHE A 34 4.12 -0.17 4.19
N PHE A 35 4.68 1.03 4.11
CA PHE A 35 4.73 1.84 2.90
C PHE A 35 5.87 1.41 1.99
N GLN A 36 5.66 1.52 0.68
CA GLN A 36 6.74 1.34 -0.29
C GLN A 36 7.79 2.45 -0.16
N PRO A 37 9.10 2.14 -0.21
CA PRO A 37 10.16 3.14 -0.07
C PRO A 37 10.31 4.03 -1.32
N ASP A 38 9.92 3.53 -2.49
CA ASP A 38 9.92 4.26 -3.76
C ASP A 38 8.68 3.88 -4.59
N ALA A 39 8.14 4.87 -5.30
CA ALA A 39 7.03 4.73 -6.22
C ALA A 39 7.47 4.20 -7.59
N LYS A 40 8.74 4.35 -7.98
CA LYS A 40 9.24 3.88 -9.28
C LYS A 40 9.08 2.38 -9.44
N ILE A 41 8.85 1.96 -10.67
CA ILE A 41 8.88 0.55 -11.06
C ILE A 41 10.27 0.27 -11.62
N THR A 42 10.95 -0.75 -11.10
CA THR A 42 12.22 -1.20 -11.66
C THR A 42 11.99 -1.62 -13.12
N THR A 43 12.81 -1.12 -14.04
CA THR A 43 12.66 -1.40 -15.49
C THR A 43 12.61 -2.89 -15.83
N SER A 44 13.27 -3.74 -15.02
CA SER A 44 13.21 -5.21 -15.14
C SER A 44 11.83 -5.83 -14.89
N ALA A 45 10.90 -5.10 -14.27
CA ALA A 45 9.54 -5.57 -13.96
C ALA A 45 8.47 -4.98 -14.90
N LEU A 46 8.87 -4.12 -15.84
CA LEU A 46 7.98 -3.54 -16.83
C LEU A 46 7.92 -4.45 -18.08
N PRO A 47 6.74 -4.69 -18.66
CA PRO A 47 6.65 -5.36 -19.95
C PRO A 47 7.36 -4.51 -21.03
N ALA A 48 7.99 -5.17 -22.00
CA ALA A 48 8.75 -4.52 -23.08
C ALA A 48 7.95 -3.46 -23.89
N THR A 49 6.62 -3.50 -23.80
CA THR A 49 5.67 -2.57 -24.41
C THR A 49 5.57 -1.22 -23.66
N MET A 50 6.21 -1.07 -22.49
CA MET A 50 6.14 0.12 -21.65
C MET A 50 7.51 0.82 -21.54
N PRO A 51 8.02 1.44 -22.62
CA PRO A 51 9.32 2.10 -22.58
C PRO A 51 9.28 3.30 -21.63
N ALA A 52 10.27 3.39 -20.72
CA ALA A 52 10.55 4.62 -19.99
C ALA A 52 11.07 5.68 -20.98
N SER A 53 10.69 6.94 -20.79
CA SER A 53 11.18 8.07 -21.59
C SER A 53 11.99 9.00 -20.69
N PRO A 54 12.95 9.78 -21.21
CA PRO A 54 13.78 10.69 -20.41
C PRO A 54 12.98 11.65 -19.50
N ASP A 55 11.76 11.98 -19.90
CA ASP A 55 10.90 12.96 -19.22
C ASP A 55 9.75 12.33 -18.43
N SER A 56 9.64 10.99 -18.42
CA SER A 56 8.56 10.30 -17.70
C SER A 56 9.00 8.96 -17.13
N VAL A 57 8.50 8.65 -15.95
CA VAL A 57 8.78 7.40 -15.26
C VAL A 57 7.50 6.62 -15.03
N TRP A 58 7.62 5.29 -15.04
CA TRP A 58 6.56 4.44 -14.56
C TRP A 58 6.61 4.38 -13.03
N ALA A 59 5.48 4.70 -12.43
CA ALA A 59 5.32 4.73 -10.99
C ALA A 59 4.02 4.01 -10.60
N VAL A 60 3.97 3.56 -9.34
CA VAL A 60 2.77 3.00 -8.72
C VAL A 60 2.48 3.81 -7.46
N ALA A 61 1.21 4.17 -7.24
CA ALA A 61 0.82 4.98 -6.08
C ALA A 61 1.04 4.26 -4.74
N GLY A 62 0.72 2.97 -4.65
CA GLY A 62 0.89 2.18 -3.44
C GLY A 62 0.77 0.67 -3.66
N ARG A 63 1.87 0.01 -4.05
CA ARG A 63 1.95 -1.45 -4.27
C ARG A 63 1.63 -2.26 -3.01
N HIS A 64 1.76 -1.67 -1.83
CA HIS A 64 1.50 -2.33 -0.55
C HIS A 64 0.03 -2.65 -0.31
N TYR A 65 -0.89 -1.91 -0.93
CA TYR A 65 -2.32 -2.13 -0.79
C TYR A 65 -2.83 -3.39 -1.48
N ASP A 66 -2.16 -3.86 -2.54
CA ASP A 66 -2.59 -5.03 -3.31
C ASP A 66 -1.93 -6.35 -2.87
N ARG A 67 -1.28 -6.35 -1.70
CA ARG A 67 -0.59 -7.54 -1.14
C ARG A 67 -1.54 -8.48 -0.39
N HIS A 68 -2.82 -8.14 -0.31
CA HIS A 68 -3.79 -8.82 0.54
C HIS A 68 -4.51 -9.94 -0.21
N GLY A 69 -4.59 -11.13 0.41
CA GLY A 69 -5.29 -12.28 -0.14
C GLY A 69 -6.82 -12.16 -0.06
N TRP A 70 -7.52 -13.09 -0.73
CA TRP A 70 -8.98 -13.06 -0.91
C TRP A 70 -9.78 -12.95 0.41
N VAL A 71 -9.30 -13.59 1.48
CA VAL A 71 -9.94 -13.56 2.81
C VAL A 71 -9.96 -12.15 3.36
N PHE A 72 -8.82 -11.45 3.33
CA PHE A 72 -8.72 -10.09 3.86
C PHE A 72 -9.61 -9.12 3.05
N ASN A 73 -9.58 -9.23 1.73
CA ASN A 73 -10.41 -8.42 0.84
C ASN A 73 -11.91 -8.71 1.01
N ARG A 74 -12.30 -9.90 1.50
CA ARG A 74 -13.70 -10.20 1.82
C ARG A 74 -14.19 -9.45 3.06
N PHE A 75 -13.32 -9.25 4.05
CA PHE A 75 -13.66 -8.54 5.29
C PHE A 75 -13.53 -7.02 5.17
N MET A 76 -12.46 -6.52 4.54
CA MET A 76 -12.25 -5.08 4.34
C MET A 76 -12.97 -4.54 3.09
N GLY A 77 -13.47 -5.42 2.21
CA GLY A 77 -13.99 -5.06 0.90
C GLY A 77 -12.87 -4.93 -0.15
N PRO A 78 -13.19 -4.85 -1.46
CA PRO A 78 -12.21 -4.79 -2.53
C PRO A 78 -11.51 -3.42 -2.68
N HIS A 79 -12.23 -2.33 -2.42
CA HIS A 79 -11.77 -0.93 -2.57
C HIS A 79 -11.10 -0.63 -3.93
N HIS A 80 -10.24 0.38 -4.00
CA HIS A 80 -9.50 0.78 -5.20
C HIS A 80 -8.08 0.18 -5.25
N ARG A 81 -7.82 -0.92 -4.55
CA ARG A 81 -6.46 -1.51 -4.40
C ARG A 81 -5.78 -1.79 -5.73
N ALA A 82 -6.53 -2.29 -6.71
CA ALA A 82 -6.04 -2.50 -8.07
C ALA A 82 -5.57 -1.18 -8.73
N LEU A 83 -6.28 -0.06 -8.51
CA LEU A 83 -5.86 1.26 -9.01
C LEU A 83 -4.64 1.78 -8.26
N TRP A 84 -4.54 1.54 -6.95
CA TRP A 84 -3.35 1.89 -6.17
C TRP A 84 -2.10 1.14 -6.62
N ALA A 85 -2.27 -0.10 -7.09
CA ALA A 85 -1.19 -0.92 -7.62
C ALA A 85 -0.95 -0.76 -9.14
N ALA A 86 -1.81 -0.04 -9.85
CA ALA A 86 -1.71 0.13 -11.28
C ALA A 86 -0.45 0.92 -11.68
N PRO A 87 0.33 0.46 -12.67
CA PRO A 87 1.44 1.21 -13.21
C PRO A 87 0.93 2.41 -14.01
N VAL A 88 1.35 3.62 -13.62
CA VAL A 88 1.02 4.85 -14.34
C VAL A 88 2.29 5.56 -14.80
N ARG A 89 2.21 6.19 -15.97
CA ARG A 89 3.29 6.99 -16.52
C ARG A 89 3.12 8.42 -16.06
N VAL A 90 4.09 8.92 -15.30
CA VAL A 90 4.06 10.28 -14.74
C VAL A 90 5.26 11.09 -15.22
N PRO A 91 5.08 12.39 -15.50
CA PRO A 91 6.19 13.25 -15.88
C PRO A 91 7.18 13.44 -14.71
N VAL A 92 8.46 13.55 -15.03
CA VAL A 92 9.50 13.82 -14.03
C VAL A 92 9.54 15.32 -13.75
N PHE A 93 9.19 15.70 -12.53
CA PHE A 93 9.33 17.09 -12.09
C PHE A 93 10.80 17.39 -11.76
N ARG A 94 11.47 18.17 -12.61
CA ARG A 94 12.87 18.60 -12.41
C ARG A 94 12.91 19.98 -11.77
N LEU A 95 13.38 20.09 -10.52
CA LEU A 95 13.39 21.37 -9.78
C LEU A 95 14.06 22.54 -10.55
N ALA A 96 15.08 22.27 -11.38
CA ALA A 96 15.76 23.31 -12.12
C ALA A 96 15.01 23.80 -13.39
N SER A 97 14.09 23.00 -13.92
CA SER A 97 13.57 23.20 -15.28
C SER A 97 12.11 22.74 -15.47
N ALA A 98 11.38 22.44 -14.40
CA ALA A 98 10.02 21.92 -14.50
C ALA A 98 9.03 22.94 -15.05
N ASP A 99 9.32 24.23 -14.83
CA ASP A 99 8.57 25.34 -15.38
C ASP A 99 9.60 26.34 -15.94
N LYS A 100 9.55 26.55 -17.25
CA LYS A 100 10.48 27.47 -17.95
C LYS A 100 10.20 28.93 -17.58
N GLU A 101 8.97 29.25 -17.23
CA GLU A 101 8.54 30.59 -16.86
C GLU A 101 8.83 30.88 -15.39
N ALA A 102 8.62 29.87 -14.52
CA ALA A 102 8.86 30.02 -13.09
C ALA A 102 10.34 29.92 -12.67
N GLY A 103 11.19 29.32 -13.52
CA GLY A 103 12.61 29.14 -13.23
C GLY A 103 12.89 28.05 -12.18
N PRO A 104 14.08 28.04 -11.55
CA PRO A 104 14.45 27.00 -10.60
C PRO A 104 13.64 27.06 -9.30
N PHE A 105 13.08 25.93 -8.89
CA PHE A 105 12.35 25.74 -7.64
C PHE A 105 13.30 25.46 -6.47
N LYS A 106 13.11 26.17 -5.36
CA LYS A 106 13.80 25.96 -4.09
C LYS A 106 12.86 25.34 -3.07
N PRO A 107 13.20 24.19 -2.45
CA PRO A 107 12.42 23.66 -1.35
C PRO A 107 12.50 24.57 -0.12
N THR A 108 11.37 25.06 0.36
CA THR A 108 11.33 26.01 1.49
C THR A 108 10.79 25.38 2.76
N LYS A 109 9.75 24.54 2.66
CA LYS A 109 9.08 23.99 3.84
C LYS A 109 8.53 22.60 3.62
N LEU A 110 8.89 21.68 4.52
CA LEU A 110 8.21 20.39 4.68
C LEU A 110 7.07 20.52 5.70
N GLY A 111 5.92 19.94 5.40
CA GLY A 111 4.73 19.91 6.24
C GLY A 111 4.00 18.57 6.12
N GLY A 112 2.78 18.50 6.66
CA GLY A 112 1.97 17.28 6.64
C GLY A 112 2.08 16.47 7.93
N GLY A 113 1.40 16.94 8.98
CA GLY A 113 1.53 16.37 10.33
C GLY A 113 1.07 14.91 10.46
N PHE A 114 -0.23 14.66 10.32
CA PHE A 114 -0.89 13.36 10.58
C PHE A 114 -1.56 12.74 9.33
N GLN A 115 -1.26 13.28 8.15
CA GLN A 115 -1.95 12.95 6.89
C GLN A 115 -0.91 12.92 5.74
N SER A 116 -1.22 13.54 4.60
CA SER A 116 -0.32 13.69 3.46
C SER A 116 0.86 14.63 3.77
N THR A 117 2.08 14.18 3.52
CA THR A 117 3.30 14.99 3.58
C THR A 117 3.26 16.04 2.47
N SER A 118 3.48 17.31 2.80
CA SER A 118 3.48 18.41 1.83
C SER A 118 4.85 19.06 1.73
N LEU A 119 5.33 19.33 0.52
CA LEU A 119 6.55 20.08 0.26
C LEU A 119 6.20 21.40 -0.42
N THR A 120 6.54 22.51 0.21
CA THR A 120 6.43 23.84 -0.38
C THR A 120 7.71 24.16 -1.13
N LEU A 121 7.55 24.60 -2.38
CA LEU A 121 8.60 25.04 -3.27
C LEU A 121 8.37 26.51 -3.58
N GLU A 122 9.44 27.28 -3.67
CA GLU A 122 9.43 28.67 -4.14
C GLU A 122 10.11 28.73 -5.49
N ALA A 123 9.42 29.28 -6.47
CA ALA A 123 9.95 29.53 -7.81
C ALA A 123 10.77 30.83 -7.84
N ALA A 124 11.60 30.99 -8.88
CA ALA A 124 12.45 32.17 -9.02
C ALA A 124 11.65 33.46 -9.27
N ASP A 125 10.42 33.34 -9.76
CA ASP A 125 9.47 34.44 -9.94
C ASP A 125 8.70 34.82 -8.65
N GLY A 126 9.00 34.17 -7.51
CA GLY A 126 8.37 34.42 -6.22
C GLY A 126 7.05 33.68 -6.00
N ARG A 127 6.58 32.84 -6.95
CA ARG A 127 5.39 32.01 -6.75
C ARG A 127 5.68 30.81 -5.86
N ALA A 128 4.75 30.50 -4.97
CA ALA A 128 4.83 29.32 -4.11
C ALA A 128 3.99 28.16 -4.68
N TYR A 129 4.59 26.97 -4.71
CA TYR A 129 3.98 25.73 -5.18
C TYR A 129 3.98 24.71 -4.04
N VAL A 130 2.91 23.92 -3.94
CA VAL A 130 2.79 22.90 -2.89
C VAL A 130 2.61 21.53 -3.52
N LEU A 131 3.62 20.68 -3.36
CA LEU A 131 3.54 19.26 -3.67
C LEU A 131 2.98 18.51 -2.47
N ARG A 132 2.15 17.48 -2.70
CA ARG A 132 1.63 16.61 -1.63
C ARG A 132 1.82 15.14 -1.99
N SER A 133 2.13 14.32 -0.99
CA SER A 133 2.10 12.87 -1.14
C SER A 133 0.67 12.39 -1.35
N LEU A 134 0.49 11.43 -2.26
CA LEU A 134 -0.80 10.76 -2.46
C LEU A 134 -1.12 9.85 -1.26
N ASP A 135 -0.12 9.13 -0.77
CA ASP A 135 -0.25 8.22 0.36
C ASP A 135 -0.25 8.98 1.71
N LYS A 136 -0.94 8.41 2.71
CA LYS A 136 -1.24 9.00 4.01
C LYS A 136 -0.88 8.01 5.13
N ASP A 137 -0.19 8.50 6.17
CA ASP A 137 0.06 7.72 7.39
C ASP A 137 -0.75 8.24 8.59
N PRO A 138 -1.95 7.69 8.83
CA PRO A 138 -2.79 8.05 9.97
C PRO A 138 -2.34 7.40 11.29
N ALA A 139 -1.19 6.71 11.35
CA ALA A 139 -0.77 5.95 12.55
C ALA A 139 -0.76 6.79 13.84
N ARG A 140 -0.45 8.09 13.72
CA ARG A 140 -0.36 9.01 14.86
C ARG A 140 -1.73 9.42 15.44
N ILE A 141 -2.84 9.10 14.76
CA ILE A 141 -4.21 9.30 15.27
C ILE A 141 -4.52 8.26 16.36
N LEU A 142 -3.88 7.09 16.32
CA LEU A 142 -4.11 6.04 17.30
C LEU A 142 -3.45 6.38 18.65
N PRO A 143 -4.07 6.02 19.79
CA PRO A 143 -3.43 6.06 21.10
C PRO A 143 -2.10 5.28 21.07
N LYS A 144 -1.09 5.74 21.84
CA LYS A 144 0.27 5.16 21.85
C LYS A 144 0.30 3.63 22.00
N PHE A 145 -0.67 3.07 22.72
CA PHE A 145 -0.83 1.63 22.90
C PHE A 145 -1.10 0.89 21.58
N TYR A 146 -1.98 1.42 20.72
CA TYR A 146 -2.37 0.78 19.46
C TYR A 146 -1.41 1.03 18.31
N GLN A 147 -0.56 2.07 18.38
CA GLN A 147 0.37 2.43 17.31
C GLN A 147 1.32 1.30 16.91
N LYS A 148 1.64 0.39 17.85
CA LYS A 148 2.55 -0.75 17.62
C LYS A 148 1.83 -2.05 17.25
N THR A 149 0.52 -2.02 17.05
CA THR A 149 -0.31 -3.22 16.82
C THR A 149 -0.79 -3.34 15.37
N PHE A 150 -1.39 -4.48 15.04
CA PHE A 150 -2.03 -4.71 13.74
C PHE A 150 -3.12 -3.68 13.38
N VAL A 151 -3.73 -3.01 14.38
CA VAL A 151 -4.71 -1.95 14.18
C VAL A 151 -4.13 -0.82 13.32
N THR A 152 -2.85 -0.49 13.51
CA THR A 152 -2.15 0.48 12.66
C THR A 152 -2.10 0.03 11.21
N ASN A 153 -1.87 -1.27 10.96
CA ASN A 153 -1.83 -1.81 9.60
C ASN A 153 -3.20 -1.73 8.94
N ALA A 154 -4.26 -2.09 9.66
CA ALA A 154 -5.64 -1.99 9.17
C ALA A 154 -6.04 -0.53 8.90
N LEU A 155 -5.66 0.40 9.79
CA LEU A 155 -5.94 1.82 9.60
C LEU A 155 -5.21 2.40 8.37
N ARG A 156 -3.94 2.04 8.18
CA ARG A 156 -3.17 2.44 6.99
C ARG A 156 -3.77 1.84 5.71
N ASP A 157 -4.25 0.59 5.77
CA ASP A 157 -4.92 -0.08 4.64
C ASP A 157 -6.23 0.60 4.26
N GLY A 158 -6.91 1.25 5.21
CA GLY A 158 -8.12 2.04 4.97
C GLY A 158 -7.93 3.17 3.94
N THR A 159 -6.71 3.68 3.74
CA THR A 159 -6.41 4.66 2.67
C THR A 159 -6.74 4.12 1.28
N SER A 160 -6.65 2.79 1.07
CA SER A 160 -6.98 2.14 -0.21
C SER A 160 -8.44 2.27 -0.62
N ALA A 161 -9.34 2.61 0.31
CA ALA A 161 -10.74 2.90 0.04
C ALA A 161 -10.92 4.11 -0.90
N GLY A 162 -10.03 5.10 -0.81
CA GLY A 162 -10.06 6.28 -1.69
C GLY A 162 -9.49 6.00 -3.09
N ASN A 163 -9.95 6.73 -4.09
CA ASN A 163 -9.33 6.73 -5.42
C ASN A 163 -8.05 7.60 -5.40
N PRO A 164 -6.85 7.03 -5.68
CA PRO A 164 -5.59 7.78 -5.61
C PRO A 164 -5.50 8.91 -6.65
N TYR A 165 -6.24 8.81 -7.75
CA TYR A 165 -6.20 9.78 -8.86
C TYR A 165 -7.45 10.67 -8.92
N GLY A 166 -8.36 10.58 -7.95
CA GLY A 166 -9.61 11.34 -7.99
C GLY A 166 -9.48 12.86 -7.83
N ALA A 167 -8.28 13.35 -7.49
CA ALA A 167 -8.01 14.77 -7.22
C ALA A 167 -6.94 15.37 -8.15
N LEU A 168 -6.47 14.61 -9.14
CA LEU A 168 -5.54 15.05 -10.19
C LEU A 168 -6.33 15.53 -11.41
#